data_AF-A0A528CHP9-F1
#
_entry.id   AF-A0A528CHP9-F1
#
_cell.length_a   1.000
_cell.length_b   1.000
_cell.length_c   1.000
_cell.angle_alpha   90.00
_cell.angle_beta   90.00
_cell.angle_gamma   90.00
#
_symmetry.space_group_name_H-M   'P 1'
#
loop_
_entity.id
_entity.type
_entity.pdbx_description
1 polymer ?
#
loop_
_entity_poly.entity_id
_entity_poly.type
_entity_poly.pdbx_seq_one_letter_code
_entity_poly.pdbx_strand_id
1 'polypeptide(L)' 'VIFAINLPLGLVSIYLLLAKVPADAPTEKRSLDLGGAALATLAFGALAYGLTSMSAEGGGQMSGPSIAAGAVLLSVFI' A
#
# COMPACT_ATOMS: atom_id res chain seq x y z
N VAL A 1 13.56 -1.60 16.56
CA VAL A 1 14.82 -1.43 15.78
C VAL A 1 14.61 -1.55 14.26
N ILE A 2 13.63 -2.33 13.79
CA ILE A 2 13.21 -2.45 12.37
C ILE A 2 13.02 -1.13 11.60
N PHE A 3 12.63 -0.03 12.27
CA PHE A 3 12.50 1.29 11.64
C PHE A 3 13.82 1.83 11.06
N ALA A 4 14.96 1.51 11.70
CA ALA A 4 16.27 2.01 11.29
C ALA A 4 16.74 1.45 9.93
N ILE A 5 16.19 0.32 9.47
CA ILE A 5 16.47 -0.24 8.13
C ILE A 5 15.88 0.63 7.02
N ASN A 6 14.72 1.25 7.26
CA ASN A 6 14.05 2.07 6.25
C ASN A 6 14.57 3.51 6.21
N LEU A 7 15.25 3.97 7.27
CA LEU A 7 15.80 5.32 7.33
C LEU A 7 16.88 5.58 6.26
N PRO A 8 17.88 4.69 6.04
CA PRO A 8 18.81 4.80 4.91
C PRO A 8 18.10 4.78 3.55
N LEU A 9 17.13 3.89 3.38
CA LEU A 9 16.39 3.76 2.12
C LEU A 9 15.59 5.04 1.81
N GLY A 10 14.92 5.61 2.81
CA GLY A 10 14.18 6.86 2.69
C GLY A 10 15.09 8.04 2.34
N LEU A 11 16.27 8.12 2.94
CA LEU A 11 17.26 9.16 2.59
C LEU A 11 17.74 9.04 1.14
N VAL A 12 18.03 7.82 0.67
CA VAL A 12 18.41 7.58 -0.73
C VAL A 12 17.28 7.96 -1.68
N SER A 13 16.02 7.63 -1.36
CA SER A 13 14.86 8.03 -2.17
C SER A 13 14.73 9.55 -2.27
N ILE A 14 14.85 10.29 -1.16
CA ILE A 14 14.80 11.76 -1.17
C ILE A 14 15.95 12.33 -2.01
N TYR A 15 17.16 11.80 -1.87
CA TYR A 15 18.31 12.23 -2.66
C TYR A 15 18.08 12.05 -4.17
N LEU A 16 17.54 10.90 -4.59
CA LEU A 16 17.25 10.64 -6.00
C LEU A 16 16.15 11.55 -6.56
N LEU A 17 15.11 11.83 -5.75
CA LEU A 17 14.06 12.80 -6.12
C LEU A 17 14.66 14.19 -6.35
N LEU A 18 15.48 14.68 -5.43
CA LEU A 18 16.05 16.03 -5.53
C LEU A 18 17.14 16.14 -6.61
N ALA A 19 17.95 15.11 -6.79
CA ALA A 19 19.12 15.15 -7.67
C ALA A 19 18.79 14.78 -9.12
N LYS A 20 17.77 13.95 -9.35
CA LYS A 20 17.60 13.26 -10.64
C LYS A 20 16.19 13.29 -11.21
N VAL A 21 15.17 13.70 -10.45
CA VAL A 21 13.81 13.86 -10.98
C VAL A 21 13.65 15.28 -11.51
N PRO A 22 13.52 15.47 -12.84
CA PRO A 22 13.17 16.76 -13.42
C PRO A 22 11.81 17.21 -12.87
N ALA A 23 11.62 18.51 -12.66
CA ALA A 23 10.32 19.02 -12.23
C ALA A 23 9.24 18.55 -13.21
N ASP A 24 8.21 17.90 -12.67
CA ASP A 24 7.10 17.38 -13.48
C ASP A 24 6.50 18.52 -14.32
N ALA A 25 6.35 18.26 -15.62
CA ALA A 25 5.62 19.16 -16.51
C ALA A 25 4.18 19.30 -16.00
N PRO A 26 3.51 20.45 -16.21
CA PRO A 26 2.14 20.63 -15.75
C PRO A 26 1.23 19.60 -16.43
N THR A 27 0.93 18.52 -15.72
CA THR A 27 0.00 17.50 -16.20
C THR A 27 -1.40 18.04 -15.97
N GLU A 28 -2.28 17.90 -16.97
CA GLU A 28 -3.70 18.23 -16.83
C GLU A 28 -4.26 17.58 -15.56
N LYS A 29 -5.16 18.28 -14.86
CA LYS A 29 -5.80 17.79 -13.63
C LYS A 29 -6.47 16.45 -13.90
N ARG A 30 -5.74 15.36 -13.65
CA ARG A 30 -6.28 14.01 -13.60
C ARG A 30 -7.35 14.03 -12.51
N SER A 31 -8.60 13.83 -12.90
CA SER A 31 -9.70 13.75 -11.94
C SER A 31 -9.31 12.75 -10.86
N LEU A 32 -9.36 13.19 -9.61
CA LEU A 32 -9.03 12.37 -8.45
C LEU A 32 -9.99 11.17 -8.47
N ASP A 33 -9.47 9.98 -8.72
CA ASP A 33 -10.26 8.76 -8.79
C ASP A 33 -10.59 8.29 -7.36
N LEU A 34 -11.57 8.96 -6.75
CA LEU A 34 -12.04 8.64 -5.40
C LEU A 34 -12.56 7.20 -5.30
N GLY A 35 -13.10 6.66 -6.40
CA GLY A 35 -13.57 5.28 -6.47
C GLY A 35 -12.41 4.30 -6.36
N GLY A 36 -11.39 4.47 -7.21
CA GLY A 36 -10.15 3.71 -7.15
C GLY A 36 -9.43 3.87 -5.80
N ALA A 37 -9.37 5.07 -5.25
CA ALA A 37 -8.75 5.33 -3.95
C ALA A 37 -9.45 4.57 -2.81
N ALA A 38 -10.78 4.55 -2.79
CA ALA A 38 -11.55 3.79 -1.80
C ALA A 38 -11.33 2.28 -1.97
N LEU A 39 -11.32 1.79 -3.21
CA LEU A 39 -11.13 0.37 -3.54
C LEU A 39 -9.74 -0.12 -3.13
N ALA A 40 -8.70 0.65 -3.44
CA ALA A 40 -7.33 0.38 -3.01
C ALA A 40 -7.19 0.40 -1.48
N THR A 41 -7.79 1.38 -0.80
CA THR A 41 -7.77 1.46 0.66
C THR A 41 -8.42 0.23 1.31
N LEU A 42 -9.56 -0.21 0.79
CA LEU A 42 -10.24 -1.42 1.28
C LEU A 42 -9.42 -2.68 1.00
N ALA A 43 -8.82 -2.80 -0.20
CA ALA A 43 -7.98 -3.94 -0.56
C ALA A 43 -6.76 -4.07 0.36
N PHE A 44 -5.98 -2.98 0.50
CA PHE A 44 -4.81 -2.96 1.37
C PHE A 44 -5.16 -3.11 2.85
N GLY A 45 -6.26 -2.51 3.31
CA GLY A 45 -6.75 -2.67 4.67
C GLY A 45 -7.14 -4.11 4.99
N ALA A 46 -7.86 -4.79 4.08
CA ALA A 46 -8.24 -6.19 4.23
C ALA A 46 -7.01 -7.12 4.23
N LEU A 47 -6.03 -6.88 3.36
CA LEU A 47 -4.77 -7.62 3.35
C LEU A 47 -3.99 -7.42 4.65
N ALA A 48 -3.82 -6.19 5.11
CA ALA A 48 -3.10 -5.88 6.34
C ALA A 48 -3.78 -6.53 7.56
N TYR A 49 -5.11 -6.49 7.63
CA TYR A 49 -5.89 -7.13 8.68
C TYR A 49 -5.76 -8.66 8.64
N GLY A 50 -5.85 -9.27 7.45
CA GLY A 50 -5.69 -10.71 7.28
C GLY A 50 -4.30 -11.22 7.65
N LEU A 51 -3.25 -10.51 7.25
CA LEU A 51 -1.87 -10.84 7.62
C LEU A 51 -1.60 -10.63 9.13
N THR A 52 -2.20 -9.61 9.73
CA THR A 52 -2.11 -9.34 11.18
C THR A 52 -2.82 -10.42 11.99
N SER A 53 -4.03 -10.80 11.59
CA SER A 53 -4.81 -11.86 12.25
C SER A 53 -4.18 -13.25 12.07
N MET A 54 -3.46 -13.49 10.97
CA MET A 54 -2.65 -14.70 10.77
C MET A 54 -1.45 -14.74 11.72
N SER A 55 -0.86 -13.59 12.01
CA SER A 55 0.32 -13.45 12.88
C SER A 55 -0.03 -13.45 14.37
N ALA A 56 -1.30 -13.29 14.74
CA ALA A 56 -1.76 -13.35 16.13
C ALA A 56 -1.75 -14.81 16.63
N GLU A 57 -1.17 -15.04 17.83
CA GLU A 57 -1.13 -16.35 18.48
C GLU A 57 -2.56 -16.87 18.69
N GLY A 58 -2.94 -17.89 17.90
CA GLY A 58 -4.29 -18.46 17.90
C GLY A 58 -4.87 -18.76 16.51
N GLY A 59 -4.20 -18.35 15.42
CA GLY A 59 -4.60 -18.70 14.06
C GLY A 59 -6.02 -18.24 13.76
N GLY A 60 -6.21 -16.92 13.63
CA GLY A 60 -7.54 -16.35 13.45
C GLY A 60 -8.26 -16.98 12.26
N GLN A 61 -9.39 -17.65 12.50
CA GLN A 61 -10.26 -18.28 11.48
C GLN A 61 -10.62 -17.33 10.32
N MET A 62 -10.52 -16.03 10.55
CA MET A 62 -10.82 -14.95 9.61
C MET A 62 -9.62 -14.52 8.74
N SER A 63 -8.43 -15.10 8.92
CA SER A 63 -7.21 -14.71 8.19
C SER A 63 -7.27 -15.08 6.70
N GLY A 64 -7.68 -16.32 6.39
CA GLY A 64 -7.82 -16.78 5.00
C GLY A 64 -8.83 -15.96 4.18
N PRO A 65 -10.08 -15.78 4.68
CA PRO A 65 -11.10 -15.01 3.97
C PRO A 65 -10.74 -13.53 3.76
N SER A 66 -10.09 -12.89 4.74
CA SER A 66 -9.69 -11.47 4.62
C SER A 66 -8.54 -11.25 3.65
N ILE A 67 -7.55 -12.16 3.60
CA ILE A 67 -6.49 -12.13 2.58
C ILE A 67 -7.07 -12.34 1.18
N ALA A 68 -7.96 -13.33 1.02
CA ALA A 68 -8.63 -13.58 -0.26
C ALA A 68 -9.48 -12.39 -0.71
N ALA A 69 -10.27 -11.79 0.19
CA ALA A 69 -11.06 -10.59 -0.09
C ALA A 69 -10.18 -9.41 -0.50
N GLY A 70 -9.08 -9.18 0.22
CA GLY A 70 -8.11 -8.15 -0.10
C GLY A 70 -7.47 -8.35 -1.48
N ALA A 71 -7.07 -9.58 -1.82
CA ALA A 71 -6.52 -9.91 -3.14
C ALA A 71 -7.53 -9.70 -4.28
N VAL A 72 -8.80 -10.09 -4.07
CA VAL A 72 -9.86 -9.88 -5.07
C VAL A 72 -10.13 -8.39 -5.29
N LEU A 73 -10.24 -7.60 -4.21
CA LEU A 73 -10.42 -6.16 -4.32
C LEU A 73 -9.25 -5.50 -5.06
N LEU A 74 -8.03 -5.99 -4.85
CA LEU A 74 -6.84 -5.48 -5.53
C LEU A 74 -6.85 -5.83 -7.02
N SER A 75 -7.29 -7.03 -7.39
CA SER A 75 -7.49 -7.43 -8.79
C SER A 75 -8.59 -6.64 -9.51
N VAL A 76 -9.60 -6.16 -8.79
CA VAL A 76 -10.66 -5.28 -9.35
C VAL A 76 -10.17 -3.85 -9.54
N PHE A 77 -9.22 -3.41 -8.71
CA PHE A 77 -8.63 -2.07 -8.78
C PHE A 77 -7.64 -1.91 -9.94
N ILE A 78 -6.85 -2.95 -10.24
CA ILE A 78 -5.85 -2.98 -11.33
C ILE A 78 -6.55 -3.01 -12.70
#